data_AF-A0A852PE08-F1
#
_entry.id   AF-A0A852PE08-F1
#
_cell.length_a   1.000
_cell.length_b   1.000
_cell.length_c   1.000
_cell.angle_alpha   90.00
_cell.angle_beta   90.00
_cell.angle_gamma   90.00
#
_symmetry.space_group_name_H-M   'P 1'
#
loop_
_entity.id
_entity.type
_entity.pdbx_description
1 polymer ?
#
loop_
_entity_poly.entity_id
_entity_poly.type
_entity_poly.pdbx_seq_one_letter_code
_entity_poly.pdbx_strand_id
1 'polypeptide(L)'
;GWCPLSPAGTQTTQLLVQPPWTPAVLWDRVTLKCQGSGTANATTWYKDGRRWWQEGPEHFVVTESGTYECHRPGTGLSPAVSVLNDGLVLQVPARPLLEGDTVTLRCRR
;
A
#
# COMPACT_ATOMS: atom_id res chain seq x y z
N GLY A 1 31.76 -21.68 8.24
CA GLY A 1 31.76 -20.32 7.67
C GLY A 1 30.78 -19.49 8.48
N TRP A 2 31.20 -18.32 8.94
CA TRP A 2 30.33 -17.39 9.66
C TRP A 2 29.47 -16.63 8.65
N CYS A 3 28.15 -16.70 8.78
CA CYS A 3 27.25 -15.78 8.06
C CYS A 3 27.28 -14.45 8.82
N PRO A 4 27.71 -13.34 8.18
CA PRO A 4 27.58 -12.05 8.82
C PRO A 4 26.09 -11.74 8.99
N LEU A 5 25.75 -11.23 10.17
CA LEU A 5 24.45 -10.63 10.44
C LEU A 5 24.22 -9.53 9.38
N SER A 6 23.12 -9.63 8.64
CA SER A 6 22.69 -8.53 7.77
C SER A 6 22.60 -7.24 8.60
N PRO A 7 23.11 -6.11 8.09
CA PRO A 7 22.90 -4.84 8.76
C PRO A 7 21.40 -4.55 8.81
N ALA A 8 20.98 -3.92 9.90
CA ALA A 8 19.60 -3.59 10.24
C ALA A 8 18.76 -3.23 9.00
N GLY A 9 17.60 -3.89 8.85
CA GLY A 9 16.73 -3.72 7.70
C GLY A 9 16.48 -2.24 7.39
N THR A 10 16.91 -1.81 6.21
CA THR A 10 16.57 -0.50 5.66
C THR A 10 15.05 -0.40 5.61
N GLN A 11 14.45 0.41 6.48
CA GLN A 11 13.00 0.60 6.51
C GLN A 11 12.56 1.22 5.18
N THR A 12 11.87 0.46 4.32
CA THR A 12 11.41 0.92 3.01
C THR A 12 10.04 1.58 3.13
N THR A 13 9.71 2.46 2.17
CA THR A 13 8.36 3.01 2.08
C THR A 13 7.37 1.90 1.74
N GLN A 14 6.29 1.80 2.49
CA GLN A 14 5.21 0.83 2.29
C GLN A 14 3.88 1.56 2.16
N LEU A 15 3.04 1.08 1.25
CA LEU A 15 1.71 1.61 1.05
C LEU A 15 0.69 0.64 1.65
N LEU A 16 0.08 1.04 2.77
CA LEU A 16 -0.89 0.23 3.49
C LEU A 16 -2.30 0.55 2.99
N VAL A 17 -3.11 -0.48 2.81
CA VAL A 17 -4.52 -0.36 2.44
C VAL A 17 -5.42 -0.70 3.62
N GLN A 18 -6.44 0.11 3.84
CA GLN A 18 -7.50 -0.13 4.81
C GLN A 18 -8.87 -0.04 4.11
N PRO A 19 -9.72 -1.07 4.19
CA PRO A 19 -9.50 -2.36 4.85
C PRO A 19 -8.36 -3.19 4.17
N PRO A 20 -7.70 -4.12 4.89
CA PRO A 20 -6.47 -4.79 4.45
C PRO A 20 -6.73 -5.91 3.43
N TRP A 21 -7.42 -5.58 2.35
CA TRP A 21 -7.82 -6.48 1.28
C TRP A 21 -7.15 -6.07 -0.03
N THR A 22 -6.67 -7.05 -0.80
CA THR A 22 -6.10 -6.83 -2.13
C THR A 22 -6.74 -7.77 -3.17
N PRO A 23 -7.03 -7.30 -4.39
CA PRO A 23 -6.97 -5.89 -4.80
C PRO A 23 -8.04 -5.06 -4.04
N ALA A 24 -7.73 -3.78 -3.83
CA ALA A 24 -8.67 -2.85 -3.20
C ALA A 24 -9.81 -2.54 -4.15
N VAL A 25 -11.00 -2.25 -3.64
CA VAL A 25 -12.19 -1.97 -4.47
C VAL A 25 -12.93 -0.72 -3.97
N LEU A 26 -13.41 0.11 -4.88
CA LEU A 26 -14.14 1.34 -4.55
C LEU A 26 -15.48 1.12 -3.84
N TRP A 27 -16.02 -0.10 -3.88
CA TRP A 27 -17.20 -0.50 -3.12
C TRP A 27 -16.96 -0.51 -1.59
N ASP A 28 -15.70 -0.47 -1.17
CA ASP A 28 -15.28 -0.22 0.20
C ASP A 28 -14.81 1.23 0.37
N ARG A 29 -14.88 1.75 1.61
CA ARG A 29 -14.19 2.99 1.96
C ARG A 29 -12.68 2.70 2.07
N VAL A 30 -11.98 2.75 0.94
CA VAL A 30 -10.55 2.49 0.86
C VAL A 30 -9.76 3.69 1.34
N THR A 31 -8.90 3.47 2.34
CA THR A 31 -7.91 4.43 2.82
C THR A 31 -6.52 3.89 2.54
N LEU A 32 -5.70 4.67 1.85
CA LEU A 32 -4.29 4.39 1.65
C LEU A 32 -3.48 5.17 2.69
N LYS A 33 -2.54 4.49 3.35
CA LYS A 33 -1.61 5.10 4.29
C LYS A 33 -0.19 4.83 3.84
N CYS A 34 0.57 5.89 3.63
CA CYS A 34 2.00 5.77 3.38
C CYS A 34 2.71 5.53 4.71
N GLN A 35 3.58 4.52 4.78
CA GLN A 35 4.41 4.20 5.94
C GLN A 35 5.87 4.25 5.52
N GLY A 36 6.74 4.75 6.39
CA GLY A 36 8.16 4.97 6.11
C GLY A 36 8.70 6.07 7.00
N SER A 37 10.02 6.12 7.15
CA SER A 37 10.72 7.15 7.92
C SER A 37 10.65 8.50 7.20
N GLY A 38 10.59 9.59 7.95
CA GLY A 38 10.48 10.96 7.42
C GLY A 38 9.47 11.81 8.18
N THR A 39 9.31 13.07 7.78
CA THR A 39 8.30 13.96 8.35
C THR A 39 6.91 13.66 7.79
N ALA A 40 5.91 13.58 8.66
CA ALA A 40 4.51 13.66 8.24
C ALA A 40 4.35 14.98 7.47
N ASN A 41 3.82 14.92 6.24
CA ASN A 41 3.71 16.00 5.24
C ASN A 41 4.85 16.14 4.22
N ALA A 42 5.85 15.26 4.20
CA ALA A 42 6.82 15.19 3.09
C ALA A 42 6.53 14.02 2.11
N THR A 43 5.29 13.49 2.11
CA THR A 43 4.92 12.34 1.26
C THR A 43 4.52 12.82 -0.13
N THR A 44 5.16 12.30 -1.18
CA THR A 44 4.75 12.53 -2.56
C THR A 44 3.91 11.36 -3.03
N TRP A 45 2.71 11.64 -3.51
CA TRP A 45 1.76 10.63 -3.99
C TRP A 45 1.73 10.57 -5.51
N TYR A 46 1.64 9.35 -6.03
CA TYR A 46 1.53 9.06 -7.45
C TYR A 46 0.24 8.28 -7.73
N LYS A 47 -0.41 8.62 -8.84
CA LYS A 47 -1.54 7.89 -9.42
C LYS A 47 -1.23 7.60 -10.87
N ASP A 48 -1.28 6.33 -11.26
CA ASP A 48 -1.03 5.85 -12.62
C ASP A 48 0.32 6.36 -13.16
N GLY A 49 1.35 6.32 -12.31
CA GLY A 49 2.71 6.78 -12.61
C GLY A 49 2.88 8.31 -12.67
N ARG A 50 1.81 9.09 -12.50
CA ARG A 50 1.85 10.56 -12.50
C ARG A 50 1.86 11.10 -11.08
N ARG A 51 2.69 12.10 -10.84
CA ARG A 51 2.70 12.82 -9.56
C ARG A 51 1.35 13.50 -9.37
N TRP A 52 0.61 13.05 -8.37
CA TRP A 52 -0.75 13.53 -8.09
C TRP A 52 -0.76 14.57 -6.98
N TRP A 53 0.05 14.36 -5.93
CA TRP A 53 0.14 15.29 -4.80
C TRP A 53 1.57 15.39 -4.25
N GLN A 54 2.01 16.61 -3.96
CA GLN A 54 3.29 16.90 -3.30
C GLN A 54 3.04 17.37 -1.87
N GLU A 55 3.86 16.91 -0.93
CA GLU A 55 3.71 17.25 0.49
C GLU A 55 2.31 16.90 1.01
N GLY A 56 1.86 15.69 0.64
CA GLY A 56 0.54 15.20 0.97
C GLY A 56 0.42 14.67 2.39
N PRO A 57 -0.83 14.48 2.85
CA PRO A 57 -1.08 13.86 4.13
C PRO A 57 -0.53 12.43 4.18
N GLU A 58 -0.38 11.92 5.39
CA GLU A 58 0.09 10.54 5.63
C GLU A 58 -0.87 9.49 5.06
N HIS A 59 -2.16 9.83 5.01
CA HIS A 59 -3.24 8.96 4.54
C HIS A 59 -4.22 9.71 3.65
N PHE A 60 -4.87 8.99 2.74
CA PHE A 60 -5.88 9.53 1.84
C PHE A 60 -6.97 8.48 1.57
N VAL A 61 -8.23 8.93 1.46
CA VAL A 61 -9.36 8.08 1.10
C VAL A 61 -9.55 8.09 -0.40
N VAL A 62 -9.44 6.93 -1.03
CA VAL A 62 -9.50 6.77 -2.49
C VAL A 62 -10.93 6.81 -2.99
N THR A 63 -11.15 7.58 -4.06
CA THR A 63 -12.45 7.68 -4.75
C THR A 63 -12.39 7.27 -6.22
N GLU A 64 -11.20 6.99 -6.74
CA GLU A 64 -10.98 6.64 -8.15
C GLU A 64 -10.22 5.33 -8.27
N SER A 65 -10.50 4.58 -9.33
CA SER A 65 -9.69 3.41 -9.67
C SER A 65 -8.35 3.83 -10.25
N GLY A 66 -7.36 2.97 -10.12
CA GLY A 66 -6.03 3.17 -10.65
C GLY A 66 -4.97 2.53 -9.79
N THR A 67 -3.73 2.80 -10.13
CA THR A 67 -2.55 2.32 -9.42
C THR A 67 -1.94 3.45 -8.60
N TYR A 68 -1.75 3.21 -7.32
CA TYR A 68 -1.29 4.20 -6.36
C TYR A 68 0.07 3.82 -5.80
N GLU A 69 0.94 4.81 -5.65
CA GLU A 69 2.26 4.69 -5.03
C GLU A 69 2.51 5.92 -4.16
N CYS A 70 3.34 5.76 -3.13
CA CYS A 70 3.82 6.89 -2.34
C CYS A 70 5.34 6.88 -2.25
N HIS A 71 5.93 8.07 -2.17
CA HIS A 71 7.35 8.26 -1.98
C HIS A 71 7.60 9.06 -0.72
N ARG A 72 8.57 8.60 0.09
CA ARG A 72 9.08 9.34 1.24
C ARG A 72 10.57 9.63 1.12
N PRO A 73 11.02 10.85 1.46
CA PRO A 73 12.43 11.15 1.59
C PRO A 73 13.11 10.16 2.54
N GLY A 74 14.23 9.57 2.11
CA GLY A 74 15.02 8.64 2.90
C GLY A 74 14.60 7.16 2.82
N THR A 75 13.35 6.85 2.47
CA THR A 75 12.84 5.46 2.39
C THR A 75 12.37 5.05 0.99
N GLY A 76 12.30 6.00 0.05
CA GLY A 76 12.13 5.75 -1.38
C GLY A 76 10.67 5.63 -1.82
N LEU A 77 10.46 5.04 -3.00
CA LEU A 77 9.14 4.78 -3.58
C LEU A 77 8.57 3.46 -3.05
N SER A 78 7.29 3.42 -2.72
CA SER A 78 6.60 2.22 -2.28
C SER A 78 6.31 1.27 -3.44
N PRO A 79 6.06 -0.02 -3.17
CA PRO A 79 5.35 -0.87 -4.11
C PRO A 79 3.97 -0.27 -4.46
N ALA A 80 3.50 -0.60 -5.65
CA ALA A 80 2.23 -0.12 -6.17
C ALA A 80 1.04 -0.90 -5.61
N VAL A 81 -0.07 -0.20 -5.35
CA VAL A 81 -1.36 -0.79 -4.93
C VAL A 81 -2.42 -0.44 -5.96
N SER A 82 -3.11 -1.45 -6.49
CA SER A 82 -4.21 -1.26 -7.43
C SER A 82 -5.55 -1.15 -6.70
N VAL A 83 -6.33 -0.16 -7.09
CA VAL A 83 -7.71 0.06 -6.67
C VAL A 83 -8.62 -0.14 -7.87
N LEU A 84 -9.54 -1.09 -7.78
CA LEU A 84 -10.44 -1.51 -8.86
C LEU A 84 -11.84 -0.96 -8.67
N ASN A 85 -12.57 -0.86 -9.77
CA ASN A 85 -14.00 -0.54 -9.81
C ASN A 85 -14.76 -1.57 -10.66
N ASP A 86 -14.43 -2.84 -10.47
CA ASP A 86 -15.04 -3.96 -11.18
C ASP A 86 -16.28 -4.47 -10.43
N GLY A 87 -17.22 -5.09 -11.15
CA GLY A 87 -18.49 -5.54 -10.58
C GLY A 87 -18.43 -6.78 -9.68
N LEU A 88 -17.32 -7.53 -9.68
CA LEU A 88 -17.10 -8.67 -8.78
C LEU A 88 -15.60 -8.93 -8.65
N VAL A 89 -15.10 -8.91 -7.42
CA VAL A 89 -13.67 -9.08 -7.11
C VAL A 89 -13.50 -10.07 -5.97
N LEU A 90 -12.64 -11.07 -6.17
CA LEU A 90 -12.14 -11.93 -5.10
C LEU A 90 -10.97 -11.22 -4.42
N GLN A 91 -11.14 -10.89 -3.14
CA GLN A 91 -10.13 -10.25 -2.31
C GLN A 91 -9.45 -11.27 -1.38
N VAL A 92 -8.14 -11.07 -1.22
CA VAL A 92 -7.27 -11.79 -0.28
C VAL A 92 -6.68 -10.82 0.75
N PRO A 93 -6.14 -11.30 1.88
CA PRO A 93 -5.43 -10.44 2.82
C PRO A 93 -4.27 -9.70 2.13
N ALA A 94 -4.12 -8.40 2.37
CA ALA A 94 -3.05 -7.59 1.79
C ALA A 94 -1.67 -7.84 2.44
N ARG A 95 -1.62 -8.61 3.52
CA ARG A 95 -0.38 -9.01 4.19
C ARG A 95 0.17 -10.31 3.59
N PRO A 96 1.48 -10.54 3.64
CA PRO A 96 2.05 -11.85 3.37
C PRO A 96 1.43 -12.92 4.28
N LEU A 97 1.23 -14.11 3.72
CA LEU A 97 0.73 -15.29 4.43
C LEU A 97 1.81 -16.38 4.39
N LEU A 98 1.94 -17.12 5.47
CA LEU A 98 2.92 -18.18 5.67
C LEU A 98 2.24 -19.55 5.81
N GLU A 99 3.03 -20.62 5.77
CA GLU A 99 2.51 -21.96 6.02
C GLU A 99 1.90 -22.07 7.42
N GLY A 100 0.71 -22.65 7.50
CA GLY A 100 -0.08 -22.76 8.73
C GLY A 100 -0.99 -21.56 9.01
N ASP A 101 -0.88 -20.45 8.27
CA ASP A 101 -1.78 -19.31 8.42
C ASP A 101 -3.20 -19.66 7.94
N THR A 102 -4.20 -19.17 8.69
CA THR A 102 -5.60 -19.23 8.23
C THR A 102 -5.86 -18.15 7.20
N VAL A 103 -6.32 -18.56 6.02
CA VAL A 103 -6.65 -17.65 4.91
C VAL A 103 -8.14 -17.39 4.91
N THR A 104 -8.53 -16.11 4.94
CA THR A 104 -9.92 -15.69 4.72
C THR A 104 -10.01 -15.01 3.36
N LEU A 105 -10.87 -15.53 2.51
CA LEU A 105 -11.20 -14.94 1.22
C LEU A 105 -12.49 -14.14 1.33
N ARG A 106 -12.59 -13.05 0.57
CA ARG A 106 -13.79 -12.21 0.54
C ARG A 106 -14.20 -11.94 -0.89
N CYS A 107 -15.45 -12.21 -1.22
CA CYS A 107 -16.03 -11.79 -2.48
C CYS A 107 -16.70 -10.42 -2.29
N ARG A 108 -16.30 -9.42 -3.07
CA ARG A 108 -16.91 -8.10 -3.09
C ARG A 108 -17.57 -7.83 -4.44
N ARG A 109 -18.83 -7.41 -4.39
CA ARG A 109 -19.57 -6.80 -5.50
C ARG A 109 -19.61 -5.30 -5.30
#